data_AF-A0A0F9DZD1-F1
#
_entry.id   AF-A0A0F9DZD1-F1
#
_cell.length_a   1.000
_cell.length_b   1.000
_cell.length_c   1.000
_cell.angle_alpha   90.00
_cell.angle_beta   90.00
_cell.angle_gamma   90.00
#
_symmetry.space_group_name_H-M   'P 1'
#
loop_
_entity.id
_entity.type
_entity.pdbx_description
1 polymer ?
#
loop_
_entity_poly.entity_id
_entity_poly.type
_entity_poly.pdbx_seq_one_letter_code
_entity_poly.pdbx_strand_id
1 'polypeptide(L)'
;MRSSYEIAYAKWLDKQNIKWKYESKTFDLGNTTYTPDFYLPKTNKYIEIKGYWREDAKKKFKKFKTIYSETKIQVLNYQKIIKKGIL
;
A
#
# COMPACT_ATOMS: atom_id res chain seq x y z
N MET A 1 6.76 9.69 3.49
CA MET A 1 5.29 9.59 3.54
C MET A 1 4.70 10.67 2.69
N ARG A 2 3.87 10.31 1.72
CA ARG A 2 3.40 11.18 0.63
C ARG A 2 1.98 11.70 0.85
N SER A 3 1.28 11.25 1.90
CA SER A 3 -0.05 11.71 2.25
C SER A 3 -0.31 11.71 3.75
N SER A 4 -1.25 12.53 4.20
CA SER A 4 -1.74 12.52 5.60
C SER A 4 -2.33 11.16 5.98
N TYR A 5 -2.91 10.43 5.03
CA TYR A 5 -3.43 9.09 5.22
C TYR A 5 -2.34 8.05 5.48
N GLU A 6 -1.22 8.11 4.75
CA GLU A 6 -0.06 7.26 5.06
C GLU A 6 0.46 7.54 6.48
N ILE A 7 0.56 8.82 6.87
CA ILE A 7 1.00 9.20 8.21
C ILE A 7 0.05 8.64 9.29
N ALA A 8 -1.26 8.76 9.09
CA ALA A 8 -2.25 8.21 10.01
C ALA A 8 -2.13 6.68 10.12
N TYR A 9 -1.97 5.99 9.00
CA TYR A 9 -1.81 4.55 8.98
C TYR A 9 -0.52 4.10 9.69
N ALA A 10 0.58 4.81 9.47
CA ALA A 10 1.85 4.57 10.15
C ALA A 10 1.72 4.68 11.67
N LYS A 11 1.14 5.79 12.14
CA LYS A 11 0.88 6.01 13.58
C LYS A 11 0.00 4.93 14.17
N TRP A 12 -1.00 4.45 13.44
CA TRP A 12 -1.84 3.35 13.89
C TRP A 12 -1.04 2.04 13.97
N LEU A 13 -0.22 1.71 12.97
CA LEU A 13 0.66 0.53 13.02
C LEU A 13 1.59 0.57 14.23
N ASP A 14 2.18 1.74 14.51
CA ASP A 14 3.04 1.96 15.68
C ASP A 14 2.28 1.74 16.99
N LYS A 15 1.09 2.35 17.14
CA LYS A 15 0.23 2.15 18.32
C LYS A 15 -0.17 0.69 18.54
N GLN A 16 -0.33 -0.08 17.46
CA GLN A 16 -0.64 -1.50 17.51
C GLN A 16 0.60 -2.39 17.67
N ASN A 17 1.81 -1.81 17.80
CA ASN A 17 3.08 -2.54 17.83
C ASN A 17 3.29 -3.47 16.60
N ILE A 18 2.73 -3.09 15.45
CA ILE A 18 2.89 -3.85 14.20
C ILE A 18 4.16 -3.36 13.51
N LYS A 19 5.13 -4.25 13.26
CA LYS A 19 6.33 -3.90 12.49
C LYS A 19 5.96 -3.63 11.02
N TRP A 20 6.49 -2.54 10.48
CA TRP A 20 6.27 -2.14 9.08
C TRP A 20 7.54 -1.51 8.48
N LYS A 21 7.57 -1.42 7.15
CA LYS A 21 8.58 -0.68 6.38
C LYS A 21 7.90 0.22 5.35
N TYR A 22 8.36 1.45 5.22
CA TYR A 22 7.87 2.40 4.22
C TYR A 22 8.55 2.17 2.87
N GLU A 23 7.80 2.15 1.77
CA GLU A 23 8.29 2.10 0.37
C GLU A 23 9.44 1.08 0.16
N SER A 24 9.38 -0.04 0.87
CA SER A 24 10.56 -0.92 1.05
C SER A 24 10.99 -1.69 -0.19
N LYS A 25 10.14 -1.75 -1.21
CA LYS A 25 10.40 -2.46 -2.46
C LYS A 25 9.70 -1.76 -3.62
N THR A 26 10.49 -1.50 -4.66
CA THR A 26 9.99 -1.09 -5.97
C THR A 26 9.97 -2.31 -6.89
N PHE A 27 8.83 -2.54 -7.54
CA PHE A 27 8.63 -3.60 -8.50
C PHE A 27 8.78 -3.04 -9.91
N ASP A 28 9.57 -3.72 -10.73
CA ASP A 28 9.77 -3.37 -12.13
C ASP A 28 8.64 -3.95 -12.98
N LEU A 29 7.97 -3.11 -13.77
CA LEU A 29 6.92 -3.50 -14.71
C LEU A 29 7.40 -3.42 -16.16
N GLY A 30 8.71 -3.27 -16.40
CA GLY A 30 9.36 -3.16 -17.71
C GLY A 30 9.42 -1.73 -18.25
N ASN A 31 8.27 -1.07 -18.39
CA ASN A 31 8.20 0.32 -18.90
C ASN A 31 7.92 1.37 -17.80
N THR A 32 7.66 0.90 -16.59
CA THR A 32 7.38 1.73 -15.43
C THR A 32 7.58 0.90 -14.17
N THR A 33 7.53 1.52 -13.01
CA THR A 33 7.68 0.84 -11.73
C THR A 33 6.45 1.02 -10.86
N TYR A 34 6.31 0.14 -9.88
CA TYR A 34 5.27 0.22 -8.86
C TYR A 34 5.88 0.00 -7.47
N THR A 35 5.69 0.95 -6.57
CA THR A 35 6.19 0.90 -5.19
C THR A 35 4.97 0.96 -4.26
N PRO A 36 4.62 -0.14 -3.57
CA PRO A 36 3.59 -0.09 -2.54
C PRO A 36 4.05 0.75 -1.35
N ASP A 37 3.11 1.43 -0.69
CA ASP A 37 3.41 2.36 0.40
C ASP A 37 4.02 1.68 1.64
N PHE A 38 3.49 0.52 2.04
CA PHE A 38 3.96 -0.20 3.22
C PHE A 38 4.19 -1.69 2.96
N TYR A 39 5.13 -2.26 3.72
CA TYR A 39 5.32 -3.70 3.85
C TYR A 39 5.22 -4.12 5.32
N LEU A 40 4.47 -5.18 5.59
CA LEU A 40 4.27 -5.77 6.92
C LEU A 40 5.00 -7.12 7.01
N PRO A 41 6.23 -7.18 7.56
CA PRO A 41 7.07 -8.37 7.50
C PRO A 41 6.45 -9.61 8.16
N LYS A 42 5.73 -9.43 9.28
CA LYS A 42 5.10 -10.53 10.02
C LYS A 42 4.11 -11.34 9.16
N THR A 43 3.46 -10.69 8.19
CA THR A 43 2.44 -11.32 7.33
C THR A 43 2.84 -11.45 5.86
N ASN A 44 4.07 -11.03 5.53
CA ASN A 44 4.56 -10.90 4.15
C ASN A 44 3.51 -10.24 3.23
N LYS A 45 3.06 -9.04 3.60
CA LYS A 45 1.96 -8.34 2.95
C LYS A 45 2.30 -6.88 2.70
N TYR A 46 1.99 -6.40 1.50
CA TYR A 46 2.06 -5.00 1.13
C TYR A 46 0.73 -4.30 1.34
N ILE A 47 0.77 -3.02 1.67
CA ILE A 47 -0.39 -2.14 1.78
C ILE A 47 -0.20 -0.95 0.84
N GLU A 48 -1.23 -0.68 0.02
CA GLU A 48 -1.34 0.54 -0.79
C GLU A 48 -2.43 1.42 -0.17
N ILE A 49 -2.09 2.64 0.22
CA ILE A 49 -3.03 3.66 0.65
C ILE A 49 -3.51 4.41 -0.58
N LYS A 50 -4.82 4.34 -0.87
CA LYS A 50 -5.38 4.97 -2.06
C LYS A 50 -6.63 5.78 -1.77
N GLY A 51 -6.55 7.08 -2.01
CA GLY A 51 -7.73 7.95 -2.04
C GLY A 51 -8.51 7.78 -3.34
N TYR A 52 -7.99 8.36 -4.42
CA TYR A 52 -8.62 8.36 -5.74
C TYR A 52 -7.82 7.55 -6.76
N TRP A 53 -8.51 6.78 -7.58
CA TRP A 53 -7.92 6.00 -8.67
C TRP A 53 -8.01 6.76 -9.99
N ARG A 54 -6.90 7.40 -10.39
CA ARG A 54 -6.72 7.86 -11.77
C ARG A 54 -6.51 6.66 -12.70
N GLU A 55 -6.87 6.82 -13.98
CA GLU A 55 -6.78 5.75 -14.98
C GLU A 55 -5.36 5.20 -15.15
N ASP A 56 -4.34 6.06 -15.13
CA ASP A 56 -2.94 5.67 -15.20
C ASP A 56 -2.51 4.84 -13.97
N ALA A 57 -2.94 5.23 -12.78
CA ALA A 57 -2.69 4.48 -11.56
C ALA A 57 -3.36 3.10 -11.57
N LYS A 58 -4.60 3.00 -12.06
CA LYS A 58 -5.31 1.72 -12.23
C LYS A 58 -4.57 0.80 -13.18
N LYS A 59 -4.11 1.32 -14.32
CA LYS A 59 -3.35 0.56 -15.33
C LYS A 59 -2.04 0.03 -14.73
N LYS A 60 -1.28 0.86 -14.00
CA LYS A 60 -0.06 0.42 -13.31
C LYS A 60 -0.34 -0.66 -12.27
N PHE A 61 -1.36 -0.47 -11.43
CA PHE A 61 -1.72 -1.44 -10.40
C PHE A 61 -2.17 -2.79 -11.01
N LYS A 62 -2.98 -2.76 -12.09
CA LYS A 62 -3.37 -3.96 -12.82
C LYS A 62 -2.16 -4.69 -13.39
N LYS A 63 -1.25 -3.95 -14.03
CA LYS A 63 0.00 -4.51 -14.57
C LYS A 63 0.86 -5.15 -13.47
N PHE A 64 1.01 -4.49 -12.33
CA PHE A 64 1.66 -5.05 -11.16
C PHE A 64 1.01 -6.37 -10.71
N LYS A 65 -0.32 -6.41 -10.58
CA LYS A 65 -1.05 -7.64 -10.20
C LYS A 65 -0.94 -8.77 -11.23
N THR A 66 -0.73 -8.45 -12.51
CA THR A 66 -0.49 -9.45 -13.56
C THR A 66 0.91 -10.03 -13.47
N ILE A 67 1.95 -9.18 -13.36
CA ILE A 67 3.35 -9.62 -13.33
C ILE A 67 3.69 -10.31 -11.99
N TYR A 68 3.16 -9.78 -10.88
CA TYR A 68 3.44 -10.24 -9.53
C TYR A 68 2.18 -10.79 -8.85
N SER A 69 1.54 -11.76 -9.49
CA SER A 69 0.25 -12.34 -9.06
C SER A 69 0.27 -12.90 -7.64
N GLU A 70 1.38 -13.54 -7.24
CA GLU A 70 1.59 -14.13 -5.92
C GLU A 70 1.83 -13.10 -4.80
N THR A 71 2.11 -11.84 -5.16
CA THR A 71 2.36 -10.80 -4.16
C THR A 71 1.07 -10.46 -3.40
N LYS A 72 1.12 -10.64 -2.08
CA LYS A 72 0.04 -10.26 -1.17
C LYS A 72 0.01 -8.75 -1.03
N ILE A 73 -0.97 -8.10 -1.64
CA ILE A 73 -1.19 -6.66 -1.52
C ILE A 73 -2.64 -6.38 -1.13
N GLN A 74 -2.83 -5.40 -0.25
CA GLN A 74 -4.14 -4.91 0.14
C GLN A 74 -4.23 -3.41 -0.11
N VAL A 75 -5.25 -3.00 -0.86
CA VAL A 75 -5.57 -1.58 -1.06
C VAL A 75 -6.50 -1.11 0.04
N LEU A 76 -6.08 -0.09 0.79
CA LEU A 76 -6.88 0.60 1.78
C LEU A 76 -7.29 1.97 1.23
N ASN A 77 -8.60 2.16 1.09
CA ASN A 77 -9.17 3.47 0.80
C ASN A 77 -9.62 4.16 2.09
N TYR A 78 -9.91 5.45 2.01
CA TYR A 78 -10.34 6.27 3.13
C TYR A 78 -11.47 5.64 3.96
N GLN A 79 -12.51 5.14 3.30
CA GLN A 79 -13.64 4.49 3.98
C GLN A 79 -13.21 3.24 4.78
N LYS A 80 -12.26 2.45 4.25
CA LYS A 80 -11.70 1.30 4.97
C LYS A 80 -10.79 1.70 6.12
N ILE A 81 -10.11 2.86 6.01
CA ILE A 81 -9.26 3.39 7.09
C ILE A 81 -10.14 3.82 8.27
N ILE A 82 -11.21 4.58 8.04
CA ILE A 82 -12.17 4.97 9.10
C ILE A 82 -12.84 3.74 9.71
N LYS A 83 -13.35 2.81 8.89
CA LYS A 83 -14.01 1.60 9.41
C LYS A 83 -13.11 0.73 10.30
N LYS A 84 -11.78 0.86 10.17
CA LYS A 84 -10.80 0.16 10.99
C LYS A 84 -10.42 0.92 12.27
N GLY A 85 -11.02 2.08 12.54
CA GLY A 85 -10.67 2.95 13.67
C GLY A 85 -9.24 3.48 13.59
N ILE A 86 -8.67 3.57 12.38
CA ILE A 86 -7.33 4.12 12.17
C ILE A 86 -7.36 5.65 12.24
N LEU A 87 -8.47 6.23 11.77
CA LEU A 87 -8.83 7.65 11.84
C LEU A 87 -10.15 7.78 12.59
#